data_AF-A0AAD0WX22-F1
#
_entry.id   AF-A0AAD0WX22-F1
#
_cell.length_a   1.000
_cell.length_b   1.000
_cell.length_c   1.000
_cell.angle_alpha   90.00
_cell.angle_beta   90.00
_cell.angle_gamma   90.00
#
_symmetry.space_group_name_H-M   'P 1'
#
loop_
_entity.id
_entity.type
_entity.pdbx_description
1 polymer ?
#
loop_
_entity_poly.entity_id
_entity_poly.type
_entity_poly.pdbx_seq_one_letter_code
_entity_poly.pdbx_strand_id
1 'polypeptide(L)'
;MLIRGGDLLSDLAYTVKQRQKDIRYIGLSLSLKSLFIIIICLVANMQANMAIDHFLIGILLITTIFFAIDLKASIPSFSFKSDYIKRITILTTPLALASLVNSVNANIPRYLLDFYYNKTSVAIFSTFFFFYSSIIIITNSFIQVSLNKLSLSLNSLVETRKMIKSYIIFAFMTSSSFILFNELIGQFIYNLIFGTKYTEYAHYLHYLNIIIPQAIAIIMINYFVIALRSYKTSFIFTSLTLIVHFAVAMVLIKGSEIEGSFDAFIIAQAFYIIINIVFITKKVRELRHEF
;
A
#
# COMPACT_ATOMS: atom_id res chain seq x y z
N MET A 1 -9.16 6.98 -16.66
CA MET A 1 -10.18 6.16 -15.95
C MET A 1 -10.24 4.71 -16.45
N LEU A 2 -10.25 4.46 -17.78
CA LEU A 2 -10.36 3.11 -18.34
C LEU A 2 -9.22 2.15 -17.92
N ILE A 3 -7.96 2.62 -17.93
CA ILE A 3 -6.79 1.84 -17.49
C ILE A 3 -6.99 1.30 -16.06
N ARG A 4 -7.33 2.20 -15.13
CA ARG A 4 -7.66 1.88 -13.73
C ARG A 4 -8.84 0.92 -13.61
N GLY A 5 -9.85 1.05 -14.47
CA GLY A 5 -10.98 0.12 -14.51
C GLY A 5 -10.55 -1.30 -14.90
N GLY A 6 -9.71 -1.43 -15.93
CA GLY A 6 -9.14 -2.72 -16.34
C GLY A 6 -8.29 -3.36 -15.24
N ASP A 7 -7.43 -2.58 -14.58
CA ASP A 7 -6.62 -3.06 -13.44
C ASP A 7 -7.49 -3.60 -12.30
N LEU A 8 -8.54 -2.86 -11.91
CA LEU A 8 -9.45 -3.27 -10.85
C LEU A 8 -10.20 -4.57 -11.19
N LEU A 9 -10.55 -4.77 -12.46
CA LEU A 9 -11.21 -6.00 -12.90
C LEU A 9 -10.22 -7.18 -12.97
N SER A 10 -8.97 -6.96 -13.39
CA SER A 10 -7.90 -7.95 -13.29
C SER A 10 -7.66 -8.36 -11.83
N ASP A 11 -7.64 -7.41 -10.89
CA ASP A 11 -7.48 -7.70 -9.46
C ASP A 11 -8.58 -8.63 -8.94
N LEU A 12 -9.83 -8.41 -9.37
CA LEU A 12 -10.94 -9.32 -9.04
C LEU A 12 -10.69 -10.74 -9.61
N ALA A 13 -10.20 -10.87 -10.84
CA ALA A 13 -9.83 -12.17 -11.40
C ALA A 13 -8.71 -12.84 -10.58
N TYR A 14 -7.71 -12.08 -10.15
CA TYR A 14 -6.63 -12.58 -9.28
C TYR A 14 -7.15 -13.07 -7.93
N THR A 15 -8.18 -12.44 -7.35
CA THR A 15 -8.76 -12.94 -6.08
C THR A 15 -9.32 -14.37 -6.22
N VAL A 16 -9.85 -14.74 -7.39
CA VAL A 16 -10.34 -16.11 -7.65
C VAL A 16 -9.16 -17.10 -7.68
N LYS A 17 -8.07 -16.76 -8.38
CA LYS A 17 -6.85 -17.56 -8.42
C LYS A 17 -6.17 -17.67 -7.04
N GLN A 18 -6.19 -16.58 -6.27
CA GLN A 18 -5.67 -16.54 -4.91
C GLN A 18 -6.45 -17.47 -3.98
N ARG A 19 -7.78 -17.54 -4.14
CA ARG A 19 -8.63 -18.52 -3.44
C ARG A 19 -8.31 -19.95 -3.85
N GLN A 20 -7.99 -20.19 -5.12
CA GLN A 20 -7.53 -21.49 -5.65
C GLN A 20 -6.08 -21.83 -5.27
N LYS A 21 -5.37 -20.93 -4.56
CA LYS A 21 -3.95 -21.03 -4.21
C LYS A 21 -2.99 -21.04 -5.41
N ASP A 22 -3.44 -20.62 -6.59
CA ASP A 22 -2.60 -20.48 -7.79
C ASP A 22 -1.92 -19.11 -7.82
N ILE A 23 -1.00 -18.90 -6.86
CA ILE A 23 -0.23 -17.65 -6.74
C ILE A 23 0.78 -17.52 -7.89
N ARG A 24 1.23 -18.65 -8.46
CA ARG A 24 2.19 -18.68 -9.57
C ARG A 24 1.61 -18.01 -10.81
N TYR A 25 0.34 -18.29 -11.14
CA TYR A 25 -0.33 -17.64 -12.25
C TYR A 25 -0.41 -16.11 -12.07
N ILE A 26 -0.81 -15.65 -10.88
CA ILE A 26 -0.91 -14.21 -10.56
C ILE A 26 0.45 -13.54 -10.75
N GLY A 27 1.51 -14.13 -10.19
CA GLY A 27 2.88 -13.63 -10.32
C GLY A 27 3.36 -13.55 -11.77
N LEU A 28 3.12 -14.60 -12.57
CA LEU A 28 3.49 -14.62 -14.00
C LEU A 28 2.71 -13.57 -14.79
N SER A 29 1.40 -13.45 -14.59
CA SER A 29 0.56 -12.48 -15.29
C SER A 29 1.00 -11.03 -14.99
N LEU A 30 1.16 -10.69 -13.70
CA LEU A 30 1.64 -9.36 -13.27
C LEU A 30 3.06 -9.05 -13.78
N SER A 31 3.96 -10.04 -13.76
CA SER A 31 5.35 -9.85 -14.22
C SER A 31 5.41 -9.63 -15.73
N LEU A 32 4.70 -10.43 -16.51
CA LEU A 32 4.61 -10.26 -17.96
C LEU A 32 3.98 -8.91 -18.30
N LYS A 33 2.84 -8.56 -17.68
CA LYS A 33 2.19 -7.26 -17.86
C LYS A 33 3.14 -6.10 -17.58
N SER A 34 3.90 -6.16 -16.49
CA SER A 34 4.87 -5.13 -16.12
C SER A 34 6.03 -5.04 -17.13
N LEU A 35 6.55 -6.18 -17.59
CA LEU A 35 7.59 -6.24 -18.63
C LEU A 35 7.13 -5.56 -19.92
N PHE A 36 5.90 -5.87 -20.34
CA PHE A 36 5.29 -5.29 -21.51
C PHE A 36 5.07 -3.76 -21.38
N ILE A 37 4.65 -3.29 -20.20
CA ILE A 37 4.54 -1.85 -19.92
C ILE A 37 5.91 -1.18 -20.01
N ILE A 38 6.97 -1.80 -19.48
CA ILE A 38 8.35 -1.27 -19.58
C ILE A 38 8.78 -1.16 -21.05
N ILE A 39 8.49 -2.16 -21.88
CA ILE A 39 8.81 -2.12 -23.32
C ILE A 39 8.09 -0.93 -23.98
N ILE A 40 6.80 -0.72 -23.67
CA ILE A 40 6.06 0.45 -24.18
C ILE A 40 6.69 1.77 -23.70
N CYS A 41 7.07 1.88 -22.42
CA CYS A 41 7.76 3.05 -21.91
C CYS A 41 9.06 3.33 -22.68
N LEU A 42 9.87 2.30 -22.93
CA LEU A 42 11.15 2.44 -23.63
C LEU A 42 10.97 2.86 -25.09
N VAL A 43 10.04 2.23 -25.80
CA VAL A 43 9.73 2.59 -27.20
C VAL A 43 9.18 4.02 -27.30
N ALA A 44 8.29 4.41 -26.37
CA ALA A 44 7.78 5.77 -26.30
C ALA A 44 8.89 6.80 -26.03
N ASN A 45 9.83 6.49 -25.13
CA ASN A 45 10.93 7.39 -24.79
C ASN A 45 11.96 7.54 -25.93
N MET A 46 12.24 6.46 -26.68
CA MET A 46 13.15 6.52 -27.84
C MET A 46 12.60 7.36 -28.98
N GLN A 47 11.27 7.44 -29.10
CA GLN A 47 10.62 8.29 -30.07
C GLN A 47 10.29 9.63 -29.41
N ALA A 48 11.28 10.52 -29.33
CA ALA A 48 11.18 11.83 -28.67
C ALA A 48 9.98 12.71 -29.09
N ASN A 49 9.31 12.37 -30.20
CA ASN A 49 8.11 13.04 -30.73
C ASN A 49 6.78 12.32 -30.43
N MET A 50 6.78 11.16 -29.76
CA MET A 50 5.53 10.52 -29.39
C MET A 50 4.83 11.36 -28.31
N ALA A 51 3.67 11.91 -28.66
CA ALA A 51 2.77 12.51 -27.69
C ALA A 51 2.45 11.50 -26.58
N ILE A 52 2.36 11.98 -25.33
CA ILE A 52 1.97 11.22 -24.13
C ILE A 52 0.75 10.32 -24.38
N ASP A 53 -0.13 10.74 -25.29
CA ASP A 53 -1.31 9.99 -25.72
C ASP A 53 -0.99 8.59 -26.27
N HIS A 54 0.07 8.42 -27.08
CA HIS A 54 0.46 7.12 -27.65
C HIS A 54 0.92 6.16 -26.56
N PHE A 55 1.67 6.68 -25.59
CA PHE A 55 2.09 5.95 -24.42
C PHE A 55 0.89 5.47 -23.59
N LEU A 56 -0.09 6.36 -23.35
CA LEU A 56 -1.31 6.03 -22.62
C LEU A 56 -2.18 5.00 -23.36
N ILE A 57 -2.30 5.12 -24.69
CA ILE A 57 -3.00 4.14 -25.53
C ILE A 57 -2.31 2.78 -25.43
N GLY A 58 -0.97 2.75 -25.51
CA GLY A 58 -0.19 1.53 -25.34
C GLY A 58 -0.46 0.84 -24.00
N ILE A 59 -0.42 1.58 -22.89
CA ILE A 59 -0.75 1.04 -21.56
C ILE A 59 -2.19 0.52 -21.53
N LEU A 60 -3.15 1.27 -22.09
CA LEU A 60 -4.54 0.85 -22.14
C LEU A 60 -4.73 -0.46 -22.90
N LEU A 61 -4.06 -0.63 -24.04
CA LEU A 61 -4.11 -1.86 -24.83
C LEU A 61 -3.57 -3.04 -24.03
N ILE A 62 -2.39 -2.91 -23.42
CA ILE A 62 -1.77 -4.00 -22.67
C ILE A 62 -2.59 -4.37 -21.43
N THR A 63 -3.07 -3.38 -20.68
CA THR A 63 -3.93 -3.62 -19.51
C THR A 63 -5.22 -4.32 -19.91
N THR A 64 -5.82 -3.95 -21.05
CA THR A 64 -7.04 -4.59 -21.58
C THR A 64 -6.79 -6.03 -22.05
N ILE A 65 -5.67 -6.30 -22.73
CA ILE A 65 -5.28 -7.63 -23.20
C ILE A 65 -5.08 -8.57 -22.01
N PHE A 66 -4.29 -8.15 -21.02
CA PHE A 66 -4.06 -8.94 -19.81
C PHE A 66 -5.34 -9.16 -19.02
N PHE A 67 -6.20 -8.14 -18.91
CA PHE A 67 -7.53 -8.29 -18.33
C PHE A 67 -8.35 -9.39 -19.02
N ALA A 68 -8.42 -9.40 -20.36
CA ALA A 68 -9.16 -10.42 -21.10
C ALA A 68 -8.59 -11.84 -20.87
N ILE A 69 -7.27 -11.97 -20.81
CA ILE A 69 -6.57 -13.24 -20.51
C ILE A 69 -6.90 -13.71 -19.09
N ASP A 70 -6.75 -12.83 -18.10
CA ASP A 70 -6.97 -13.13 -16.68
C ASP A 70 -8.44 -13.49 -16.40
N LEU A 71 -9.38 -12.76 -17.02
CA LEU A 71 -10.81 -13.00 -16.90
C LEU A 71 -11.15 -14.40 -17.43
N LYS A 72 -10.69 -14.74 -18.64
CA LYS A 72 -10.93 -16.04 -19.27
C LYS A 72 -10.32 -17.19 -18.45
N ALA A 73 -9.14 -16.98 -17.87
CA ALA A 73 -8.47 -18.00 -17.06
C ALA A 73 -9.09 -18.21 -15.67
N SER A 74 -9.79 -17.20 -15.13
CA SER A 74 -10.23 -17.17 -13.74
C SER A 74 -11.73 -17.35 -13.56
N ILE A 75 -12.55 -16.92 -14.53
CA ILE A 75 -14.02 -16.97 -14.44
C ILE A 75 -14.57 -17.84 -15.57
N PRO A 76 -14.70 -19.17 -15.36
CA PRO A 76 -15.21 -20.08 -16.40
C PRO A 76 -16.71 -19.89 -16.67
N SER A 77 -17.48 -19.37 -15.70
CA SER A 77 -18.89 -19.03 -15.86
C SER A 77 -19.25 -17.79 -15.05
N PHE A 78 -19.89 -16.83 -15.70
CA PHE A 78 -20.39 -15.61 -15.06
C PHE A 78 -21.88 -15.79 -14.76
N SER A 79 -22.28 -15.68 -13.50
CA SER A 79 -23.69 -15.60 -13.11
C SER A 79 -23.95 -14.27 -12.43
N PHE A 80 -24.79 -13.44 -13.03
CA PHE A 80 -25.17 -12.16 -12.45
C PHE A 80 -26.27 -12.39 -11.42
N LYS A 81 -25.92 -12.25 -10.13
CA LYS A 81 -26.89 -12.33 -9.04
C LYS A 81 -26.92 -11.01 -8.29
N SER A 82 -27.93 -10.19 -8.60
CA SER A 82 -28.08 -8.83 -8.06
C SER A 82 -28.00 -8.79 -6.53
N ASP A 83 -28.63 -9.74 -5.84
CA ASP A 83 -28.62 -9.81 -4.37
C ASP A 83 -27.21 -10.01 -3.78
N TYR A 84 -26.38 -10.84 -4.44
CA TYR A 84 -25.01 -11.06 -4.02
C TYR A 84 -24.15 -9.82 -4.25
N ILE A 85 -24.32 -9.15 -5.39
CA ILE A 85 -23.62 -7.89 -5.69
C ILE A 85 -23.98 -6.85 -4.64
N LYS A 86 -25.27 -6.63 -4.38
CA LYS A 86 -25.73 -5.68 -3.36
C LYS A 86 -25.14 -5.98 -1.99
N ARG A 87 -25.15 -7.26 -1.57
CA ARG A 87 -24.59 -7.69 -0.29
C ARG A 87 -23.07 -7.46 -0.21
N ILE A 88 -22.33 -7.82 -1.26
CA ILE A 88 -20.87 -7.61 -1.32
C ILE A 88 -20.57 -6.12 -1.28
N THR A 89 -21.24 -5.31 -2.10
CA THR A 89 -21.06 -3.86 -2.12
C THR A 89 -21.26 -3.26 -0.73
N ILE A 90 -22.40 -3.54 -0.07
CA ILE A 90 -22.68 -3.00 1.27
C ILE A 90 -21.59 -3.41 2.28
N LEU A 91 -21.11 -4.66 2.22
CA LEU A 91 -20.08 -5.16 3.12
C LEU A 91 -18.71 -4.53 2.85
N THR A 92 -18.34 -4.26 1.59
CA THR A 92 -17.02 -3.77 1.21
C THR A 92 -16.94 -2.25 1.07
N THR A 93 -18.05 -1.53 1.00
CA THR A 93 -18.07 -0.05 0.93
C THR A 93 -17.23 0.60 2.04
N PRO A 94 -17.31 0.20 3.32
CA PRO A 94 -16.47 0.80 4.35
C PRO A 94 -14.98 0.61 4.09
N LEU A 95 -14.58 -0.56 3.57
CA LEU A 95 -13.19 -0.83 3.22
C LEU A 95 -12.73 0.02 2.02
N ALA A 96 -13.59 0.18 1.01
CA ALA A 96 -13.30 1.06 -0.13
C ALA A 96 -13.14 2.52 0.32
N LEU A 97 -14.00 3.01 1.21
CA LEU A 97 -13.88 4.35 1.80
C LEU A 97 -12.62 4.48 2.65
N ALA A 98 -12.26 3.47 3.43
CA ALA A 98 -11.00 3.45 4.19
C ALA A 98 -9.79 3.57 3.26
N SER A 99 -9.79 2.85 2.14
CA SER A 99 -8.74 2.93 1.11
C SER A 99 -8.66 4.32 0.46
N LEU A 100 -9.81 4.94 0.18
CA LEU A 100 -9.87 6.32 -0.32
C LEU A 100 -9.28 7.31 0.69
N VAL A 101 -9.70 7.23 1.95
CA VAL A 101 -9.18 8.06 3.04
C VAL A 101 -7.66 7.86 3.18
N ASN A 102 -7.19 6.62 3.13
CA ASN A 102 -5.75 6.32 3.21
C ASN A 102 -4.96 6.90 2.03
N SER A 103 -5.55 6.92 0.82
CA SER A 103 -4.93 7.52 -0.36
C SER A 103 -4.77 9.03 -0.20
N VAL A 104 -5.77 9.71 0.38
CA VAL A 104 -5.66 11.13 0.74
C VAL A 104 -4.61 11.32 1.83
N ASN A 105 -4.64 10.48 2.86
CA ASN A 105 -3.75 10.53 4.00
C ASN A 105 -2.26 10.49 3.59
N ALA A 106 -1.91 9.60 2.66
CA ALA A 106 -0.55 9.48 2.13
C ALA A 106 -0.08 10.71 1.32
N ASN A 107 -1.01 11.57 0.86
CA ASN A 107 -0.68 12.74 0.04
C ASN A 107 -0.89 14.09 0.75
N ILE A 108 -1.43 14.11 1.97
CA ILE A 108 -1.58 15.34 2.77
C ILE A 108 -0.29 16.18 2.81
N PRO A 109 0.89 15.60 3.12
CA PRO A 109 2.09 16.42 3.23
C PRO A 109 2.46 17.08 1.90
N ARG A 110 2.24 16.38 0.77
CA ARG A 110 2.47 16.95 -0.56
C ARG A 110 1.53 18.10 -0.87
N TYR A 111 0.25 17.97 -0.53
CA TYR A 111 -0.72 19.05 -0.75
C TYR A 111 -0.42 20.28 0.10
N LEU A 112 0.00 20.08 1.35
CA LEU A 112 0.33 21.19 2.25
C LEU A 112 1.69 21.83 1.93
N LEU A 113 2.69 21.06 1.51
CA LEU A 113 3.94 21.59 0.97
C LEU A 113 3.68 22.44 -0.28
N ASP A 114 2.81 22.00 -1.18
CA ASP A 114 2.41 22.77 -2.36
C ASP A 114 1.68 24.07 -2.00
N PHE A 115 0.86 24.02 -0.95
CA PHE A 115 0.08 25.18 -0.49
C PHE A 115 0.94 26.23 0.23
N TYR A 116 1.85 25.81 1.12
CA TYR A 116 2.66 26.73 1.94
C TYR A 116 3.99 27.12 1.30
N TYR A 117 4.56 26.27 0.45
CA TYR A 117 5.90 26.43 -0.11
C TYR A 117 5.86 26.38 -1.63
N ASN A 118 6.55 25.42 -2.26
CA ASN A 118 6.71 25.37 -3.69
C ASN A 118 6.78 23.94 -4.22
N LYS A 119 6.72 23.81 -5.56
CA LYS A 119 6.79 22.52 -6.26
C LYS A 119 8.10 21.77 -6.03
N THR A 120 9.19 22.47 -5.74
CA THR A 120 10.51 21.86 -5.48
C THR A 120 10.47 21.06 -4.18
N SER A 121 9.91 21.62 -3.10
CA SER A 121 9.75 20.93 -1.81
C SER A 121 8.87 19.68 -1.95
N VAL A 122 7.80 19.77 -2.76
CA VAL A 122 6.94 18.62 -3.10
C VAL A 122 7.73 17.55 -3.86
N ALA A 123 8.57 17.95 -4.82
CA ALA A 123 9.40 17.03 -5.59
C ALA A 123 10.41 16.31 -4.70
N ILE A 124 11.14 17.06 -3.86
CA ILE A 124 12.12 16.52 -2.91
C ILE A 124 11.45 15.50 -1.99
N PHE A 125 10.36 15.87 -1.31
CA PHE A 125 9.62 14.96 -0.43
C PHE A 125 9.13 13.70 -1.18
N SER A 126 8.71 13.85 -2.44
CA SER A 126 8.24 12.74 -3.26
C SER A 126 9.33 11.74 -3.61
N THR A 127 10.60 12.16 -3.71
CA THR A 127 11.72 11.24 -3.97
C THR A 127 11.88 10.20 -2.85
N PHE A 128 11.68 10.57 -1.59
CA PHE A 128 11.78 9.64 -0.45
C PHE A 128 10.65 8.60 -0.44
N PHE A 129 9.47 8.98 -0.93
CA PHE A 129 8.35 8.06 -1.06
C PHE A 129 8.57 6.94 -2.09
N PHE A 130 9.60 7.04 -2.93
CA PHE A 130 10.02 5.93 -3.79
C PHE A 130 10.47 4.71 -2.97
N PHE A 131 11.33 4.92 -1.97
CA PHE A 131 11.81 3.85 -1.08
C PHE A 131 10.67 3.28 -0.25
N TYR A 132 9.84 4.16 0.32
CA TYR A 132 8.64 3.80 1.06
C TYR A 132 7.73 2.88 0.23
N SER A 133 7.38 3.29 -0.99
CA SER A 133 6.48 2.54 -1.87
C SER A 133 7.06 1.18 -2.25
N SER A 134 8.37 1.11 -2.51
CA SER A 134 9.06 -0.13 -2.87
C SER A 134 8.98 -1.17 -1.75
N ILE A 135 9.23 -0.76 -0.50
CA ILE A 135 9.13 -1.66 0.65
C ILE A 135 7.68 -2.09 0.89
N ILE A 136 6.72 -1.18 0.75
CA ILE A 136 5.29 -1.51 0.88
C ILE A 136 4.86 -2.59 -0.12
N ILE A 137 5.32 -2.51 -1.37
CA ILE A 137 4.99 -3.51 -2.39
C ILE A 137 5.53 -4.89 -1.99
N ILE A 138 6.78 -4.95 -1.54
CA ILE A 138 7.41 -6.19 -1.08
C ILE A 138 6.62 -6.77 0.11
N THR A 139 6.39 -5.95 1.14
CA THR A 139 5.66 -6.37 2.35
C THR A 139 4.24 -6.84 2.03
N ASN A 140 3.50 -6.11 1.19
CA ASN A 140 2.17 -6.52 0.76
C ASN A 140 2.18 -7.86 0.03
N SER A 141 3.14 -8.09 -0.85
CA SER A 141 3.26 -9.34 -1.62
C SER A 141 3.39 -10.55 -0.70
N PHE A 142 4.21 -10.44 0.36
CA PHE A 142 4.35 -11.51 1.37
C PHE A 142 3.04 -11.77 2.14
N ILE A 143 2.35 -10.70 2.56
CA ILE A 143 1.16 -10.86 3.40
C ILE A 143 -0.04 -11.34 2.58
N GLN A 144 -0.19 -10.92 1.33
CA GLN A 144 -1.28 -11.38 0.46
C GLN A 144 -1.30 -12.92 0.35
N VAL A 145 -0.14 -13.57 0.29
CA VAL A 145 -0.06 -15.04 0.25
C VAL A 145 -0.53 -15.69 1.56
N SER A 146 -0.41 -15.00 2.68
CA SER A 146 -0.74 -15.51 4.01
C SER A 146 -2.13 -15.09 4.53
N LEU A 147 -2.83 -14.17 3.86
CA LEU A 147 -4.14 -13.69 4.27
C LEU A 147 -5.19 -14.81 4.47
N ASN A 148 -5.24 -15.78 3.55
CA ASN A 148 -6.15 -16.93 3.69
C ASN A 148 -5.83 -17.77 4.92
N LYS A 149 -4.53 -17.96 5.24
CA LYS A 149 -4.09 -18.69 6.42
C LYS A 149 -4.42 -17.92 7.70
N LEU A 150 -4.24 -16.59 7.68
CA LEU A 150 -4.58 -15.73 8.80
C LEU A 150 -6.08 -15.81 9.13
N SER A 151 -6.94 -15.70 8.12
CA SER A 151 -8.39 -15.80 8.27
C SER A 151 -8.82 -17.14 8.88
N LEU A 152 -8.23 -18.26 8.44
CA LEU A 152 -8.51 -19.58 9.02
C LEU A 152 -7.99 -19.73 10.45
N SER A 153 -6.81 -19.14 10.74
CA SER A 153 -6.20 -19.23 12.07
C SER A 153 -7.04 -18.57 13.17
N LEU A 154 -7.95 -17.65 12.82
CA LEU A 154 -8.86 -16.98 13.77
C LEU A 154 -9.83 -17.95 14.46
N ASN A 155 -10.01 -19.16 13.94
CA ASN A 155 -10.81 -20.20 14.58
C ASN A 155 -10.10 -20.89 15.75
N SER A 156 -8.79 -20.66 15.93
CA SER A 156 -7.98 -21.25 17.00
C SER A 156 -7.03 -20.21 17.59
N LEU A 157 -7.15 -19.95 18.89
CA LEU A 157 -6.27 -19.00 19.60
C LEU A 157 -4.79 -19.37 19.47
N VAL A 158 -4.47 -20.67 19.45
CA VAL A 158 -3.09 -21.16 19.33
C VAL A 158 -2.52 -20.83 17.95
N GLU A 159 -3.29 -21.11 16.89
CA GLU A 159 -2.86 -20.81 15.52
C GLU A 159 -2.77 -19.30 15.26
N THR A 160 -3.74 -18.53 15.76
CA THR A 160 -3.73 -17.07 15.70
C THR A 160 -2.47 -16.50 16.33
N ARG A 161 -2.12 -16.93 17.56
CA ARG A 161 -0.90 -16.47 18.24
C ARG A 161 0.37 -16.85 17.48
N LYS A 162 0.42 -18.05 16.91
CA LYS A 162 1.54 -18.51 16.08
C LYS A 162 1.70 -17.63 14.82
N MET A 163 0.60 -17.30 14.14
CA MET A 163 0.61 -16.40 12.98
C MET A 163 1.05 -14.97 13.37
N ILE A 164 0.49 -14.40 14.44
CA ILE A 164 0.89 -13.08 14.95
C ILE A 164 2.38 -13.05 15.26
N LYS A 165 2.91 -14.06 15.97
CA LYS A 165 4.35 -14.15 16.26
C LYS A 165 5.19 -14.20 14.98
N SER A 166 4.76 -14.98 13.98
CA SER A 166 5.45 -15.05 12.69
C SER A 166 5.47 -13.70 11.97
N TYR A 167 4.38 -12.94 12.03
CA TYR A 167 4.31 -11.61 11.42
C TYR A 167 5.15 -10.58 12.16
N ILE A 168 5.20 -10.62 13.49
CA ILE A 168 6.09 -9.76 14.28
C ILE A 168 7.56 -10.05 13.93
N ILE A 169 7.94 -11.32 13.84
CA ILE A 169 9.31 -11.70 13.45
C ILE A 169 9.60 -11.22 12.02
N PHE A 170 8.69 -11.45 11.08
CA PHE A 170 8.86 -10.98 9.70
C PHE A 170 8.96 -9.45 9.61
N ALA A 171 8.11 -8.73 10.34
CA ALA A 171 8.15 -7.28 10.39
C ALA A 171 9.49 -6.79 10.96
N PHE A 172 9.92 -7.36 12.09
CA PHE A 172 11.21 -7.03 12.71
C PHE A 172 12.37 -7.30 11.75
N MET A 173 12.45 -8.49 11.15
CA MET A 173 13.49 -8.82 10.18
C MET A 173 13.50 -7.86 9.00
N THR A 174 12.34 -7.60 8.40
CA THR A 174 12.22 -6.70 7.24
C THR A 174 12.61 -5.26 7.60
N SER A 175 12.16 -4.77 8.75
CA SER A 175 12.49 -3.43 9.26
C SER A 175 13.98 -3.30 9.57
N SER A 176 14.57 -4.26 10.27
CA SER A 176 16.01 -4.26 10.57
C SER A 176 16.86 -4.37 9.31
N SER A 177 16.48 -5.23 8.35
CA SER A 177 17.16 -5.32 7.06
C SER A 177 17.06 -4.00 6.28
N PHE A 178 15.90 -3.34 6.29
CA PHE A 178 15.75 -2.03 5.65
C PHE A 178 16.62 -0.97 6.30
N ILE A 179 16.60 -0.85 7.64
CA ILE A 179 17.41 0.14 8.36
C ILE A 179 18.90 -0.08 8.05
N LEU A 180 19.37 -1.33 8.15
CA LEU A 180 20.77 -1.66 7.84
C LEU A 180 21.12 -1.31 6.39
N PHE A 181 20.24 -1.63 5.44
CA PHE A 181 20.43 -1.30 4.04
C PHE A 181 20.48 0.22 3.79
N ASN A 182 19.59 0.97 4.42
CA ASN A 182 19.50 2.42 4.30
C ASN A 182 20.76 3.10 4.85
N GLU A 183 21.24 2.67 6.02
CA GLU A 183 22.47 3.20 6.64
C GLU A 183 23.73 2.88 5.82
N LEU A 184 23.84 1.68 5.25
CA LEU A 184 25.05 1.27 4.53
C LEU A 184 25.11 1.78 3.09
N ILE A 185 23.98 1.80 2.39
CA ILE A 185 23.94 1.99 0.92
C ILE A 185 22.82 2.94 0.48
N GLY A 186 21.97 3.41 1.39
CA GLY A 186 20.80 4.24 1.07
C GLY A 186 21.18 5.54 0.36
N GLN A 187 22.17 6.27 0.89
CA GLN A 187 22.66 7.50 0.26
C GLN A 187 23.24 7.25 -1.13
N PHE A 188 24.00 6.17 -1.32
CA PHE A 188 24.56 5.81 -2.63
C PHE A 188 23.44 5.57 -3.65
N ILE A 189 22.43 4.78 -3.29
CA ILE A 189 21.29 4.49 -4.17
C ILE A 189 20.46 5.75 -4.44
N TYR A 190 20.25 6.57 -3.42
CA TYR A 190 19.54 7.85 -3.56
C TYR A 190 20.23 8.75 -4.58
N ASN A 191 21.55 8.91 -4.47
CA ASN A 191 22.35 9.71 -5.41
C ASN A 191 22.40 9.09 -6.81
N LEU A 192 22.43 7.76 -6.92
CA LEU A 192 22.42 7.07 -8.20
C LEU A 192 21.12 7.31 -8.97
N ILE A 193 19.98 7.29 -8.29
CA ILE A 193 18.66 7.42 -8.90
C ILE A 193 18.31 8.87 -9.18
N PHE A 194 18.51 9.76 -8.22
CA PHE A 194 18.04 11.16 -8.31
C PHE A 194 19.14 12.14 -8.76
N GLY A 195 20.40 11.70 -8.75
CA GLY A 195 21.56 12.51 -9.14
C GLY A 195 22.08 13.39 -8.01
N THR A 196 23.22 14.03 -8.26
CA THR A 196 23.99 14.78 -7.24
C THR A 196 23.29 16.05 -6.75
N LYS A 197 22.30 16.57 -7.49
CA LYS A 197 21.51 17.73 -7.05
C LYS A 197 20.69 17.46 -5.79
N TYR A 198 20.33 16.21 -5.54
CA TYR A 198 19.53 15.85 -4.37
C TYR A 198 20.38 15.44 -3.16
N THR A 199 21.71 15.33 -3.31
CA THR A 199 22.62 14.87 -2.25
C THR A 199 22.48 15.69 -0.96
N GLU A 200 22.18 16.98 -1.07
CA GLU A 200 21.97 17.86 0.09
C GLU A 200 20.81 17.40 0.97
N TYR A 201 19.78 16.76 0.40
CA TYR A 201 18.63 16.23 1.11
C TYR A 201 18.82 14.79 1.58
N ALA A 202 19.93 14.14 1.26
CA ALA A 202 20.16 12.74 1.62
C ALA A 202 20.10 12.50 3.13
N HIS A 203 20.38 13.53 3.94
CA HIS A 203 20.23 13.43 5.38
C HIS A 203 18.81 13.02 5.78
N TYR A 204 17.74 13.42 5.06
CA TYR A 204 16.36 13.02 5.35
C TYR A 204 16.07 11.51 5.21
N LEU A 205 17.00 10.72 4.66
CA LEU A 205 16.88 9.25 4.65
C LEU A 205 16.73 8.66 6.06
N HIS A 206 17.23 9.33 7.11
CA HIS A 206 17.06 8.84 8.48
C HIS A 206 15.60 8.79 8.93
N TYR A 207 14.72 9.68 8.43
CA TYR A 207 13.29 9.64 8.73
C TYR A 207 12.66 8.33 8.24
N LEU A 208 13.17 7.76 7.14
CA LEU A 208 12.68 6.49 6.60
C LEU A 208 12.95 5.31 7.55
N ASN A 209 13.98 5.39 8.40
CA ASN A 209 14.25 4.37 9.41
C ASN A 209 13.14 4.26 10.47
N ILE A 210 12.32 5.31 10.63
CA ILE A 210 11.17 5.31 11.54
C ILE A 210 9.88 5.02 10.76
N ILE A 211 9.71 5.71 9.61
CA ILE A 211 8.50 5.64 8.80
C ILE A 211 8.25 4.23 8.25
N ILE A 212 9.28 3.53 7.77
CA ILE A 212 9.09 2.23 7.12
C ILE A 212 8.73 1.13 8.12
N PRO A 213 9.38 1.00 9.29
CA PRO A 213 8.93 0.06 10.31
C PRO A 213 7.49 0.29 10.77
N GLN A 214 7.09 1.55 10.94
CA GLN A 214 5.70 1.89 11.24
C GLN A 214 4.76 1.45 10.10
N ALA A 215 5.13 1.70 8.85
CA ALA A 215 4.32 1.31 7.69
C ALA A 215 4.15 -0.21 7.62
N ILE A 216 5.22 -0.98 7.84
CA ILE A 216 5.16 -2.45 7.90
C ILE A 216 4.19 -2.88 9.02
N ALA A 217 4.28 -2.29 10.20
CA ALA A 217 3.35 -2.58 11.30
C ALA A 217 1.89 -2.25 10.94
N ILE A 218 1.65 -1.10 10.31
CA ILE A 218 0.32 -0.67 9.83
C ILE A 218 -0.24 -1.67 8.82
N ILE A 219 0.58 -2.15 7.89
CA ILE A 219 0.16 -3.15 6.92
C ILE A 219 -0.29 -4.43 7.66
N MET A 220 0.52 -4.95 8.59
CA MET A 220 0.16 -6.16 9.37
C MET A 220 -1.16 -5.99 10.14
N ILE A 221 -1.30 -4.84 10.82
CA ILE A 221 -2.52 -4.46 11.54
C ILE A 221 -3.73 -4.48 10.60
N ASN A 222 -3.61 -3.85 9.42
CA ASN A 222 -4.68 -3.78 8.45
C ASN A 222 -5.13 -5.18 7.97
N TYR A 223 -4.19 -6.07 7.68
CA TYR A 223 -4.55 -7.44 7.30
C TYR A 223 -5.25 -8.20 8.43
N PHE A 224 -4.88 -7.96 9.69
CA PHE A 224 -5.58 -8.52 10.83
C PHE A 224 -7.02 -8.00 10.95
N VAL A 225 -7.22 -6.69 10.79
CA VAL A 225 -8.56 -6.06 10.80
C VAL A 225 -9.43 -6.58 9.64
N ILE A 226 -8.83 -6.79 8.46
CA ILE A 226 -9.49 -7.40 7.30
C ILE A 226 -9.88 -8.84 7.58
N ALA A 227 -9.00 -9.63 8.19
CA ALA A 227 -9.29 -11.02 8.58
C ALA A 227 -10.44 -11.10 9.60
N LEU A 228 -10.48 -10.15 10.55
CA LEU A 228 -11.58 -9.99 11.51
C LEU A 228 -12.89 -9.43 10.89
N ARG A 229 -12.91 -9.09 9.60
CA ARG A 229 -14.04 -8.47 8.90
C ARG A 229 -14.56 -7.19 9.55
N SER A 230 -13.69 -6.46 10.27
CA SER A 230 -14.03 -5.25 11.01
C SER A 230 -13.89 -3.99 10.15
N TYR A 231 -14.49 -3.99 8.95
CA TYR A 231 -14.29 -2.95 7.93
C TYR A 231 -14.77 -1.56 8.37
N LYS A 232 -15.88 -1.48 9.11
CA LYS A 232 -16.39 -0.21 9.64
C LYS A 232 -15.39 0.44 10.60
N THR A 233 -14.76 -0.37 11.46
CA THR A 233 -13.73 0.10 12.40
C THR A 233 -12.50 0.61 11.67
N SER A 234 -12.04 -0.12 10.63
CA SER A 234 -10.94 0.33 9.77
C SER A 234 -11.19 1.70 9.14
N PHE A 235 -12.41 1.93 8.64
CA PHE A 235 -12.82 3.24 8.12
C PHE A 235 -12.73 4.33 9.19
N ILE A 236 -13.37 4.12 10.35
CA ILE A 236 -13.38 5.09 11.44
C ILE A 236 -11.96 5.46 11.86
N PHE A 237 -11.08 4.47 12.07
CA PHE A 237 -9.71 4.71 12.51
C PHE A 237 -8.85 5.41 11.46
N THR A 238 -9.00 5.03 10.19
CA THR A 238 -8.31 5.73 9.10
C THR A 238 -8.80 7.18 8.99
N SER A 239 -10.10 7.44 9.14
CA SER A 239 -10.66 8.80 9.14
C SER A 239 -10.20 9.64 10.32
N LEU A 240 -10.16 9.08 11.53
CA LEU A 240 -9.60 9.79 12.69
C LEU A 240 -8.12 10.12 12.49
N THR A 241 -7.37 9.17 11.93
CA THR A 241 -5.95 9.39 11.60
C THR A 241 -5.78 10.46 10.54
N LEU A 242 -6.66 10.53 9.54
CA LEU A 242 -6.65 11.60 8.53
C LEU A 242 -6.81 12.98 9.19
N ILE A 243 -7.76 13.11 10.12
CA ILE A 243 -8.01 14.38 10.84
C ILE A 243 -6.78 14.77 11.66
N VAL A 244 -6.21 13.83 12.41
CA VAL A 244 -5.00 14.06 13.21
C VAL A 244 -3.82 14.42 12.31
N HIS A 245 -3.60 13.68 11.22
CA HIS A 245 -2.52 13.94 10.28
C HIS A 245 -2.66 15.32 9.66
N PHE A 246 -3.86 15.71 9.20
CA PHE A 246 -4.10 17.02 8.63
C PHE A 246 -3.83 18.14 9.65
N ALA A 247 -4.31 18.01 10.89
CA ALA A 247 -4.09 18.99 11.94
C ALA A 247 -2.60 19.13 12.30
N VAL A 248 -1.90 18.02 12.50
CA VAL A 248 -0.47 18.00 12.83
C VAL A 248 0.36 18.53 11.66
N ALA A 249 0.05 18.09 10.43
CA ALA A 249 0.75 18.53 9.23
C ALA A 249 0.59 20.04 8.99
N MET A 250 -0.60 20.63 9.22
CA MET A 250 -0.78 22.08 9.09
C MET A 250 0.11 22.88 10.05
N VAL A 251 0.35 22.37 11.26
CA VAL A 251 1.20 23.04 12.25
C VAL A 251 2.68 22.83 11.94
N LEU A 252 3.10 21.58 11.72
CA LEU A 252 4.51 21.24 11.56
C LEU A 252 5.09 21.66 10.21
N ILE A 253 4.34 21.48 9.12
CA ILE A 253 4.83 21.86 7.78
C ILE A 253 5.04 23.36 7.69
N LYS A 254 4.14 24.16 8.28
CA LYS A 254 4.30 25.63 8.31
C LYS A 254 5.55 26.09 9.07
N GLY A 255 6.02 25.29 10.04
CA GLY A 255 7.20 25.61 10.84
C GLY A 255 8.51 25.12 10.24
N SER A 256 8.53 23.89 9.70
CA SER A 256 9.77 23.17 9.35
C SER A 256 9.77 22.58 7.94
N GLU A 257 8.85 23.00 7.07
CA GLU A 257 8.77 22.59 5.65
C GLU A 257 8.80 21.06 5.44
N ILE A 258 9.93 20.52 4.95
CA ILE A 258 10.10 19.10 4.60
C ILE A 258 10.22 18.24 5.87
N GLU A 259 10.95 18.70 6.89
CA GLU A 259 11.08 17.98 8.17
C GLU A 259 9.72 17.84 8.84
N GLY A 260 8.97 18.94 8.89
CA GLY A 260 7.61 18.94 9.44
C GLY A 260 6.66 18.00 8.70
N SER A 261 6.92 17.74 7.41
CA SER A 261 6.19 16.76 6.61
C SER A 261 6.48 15.33 7.04
N PHE A 262 7.73 14.99 7.35
CA PHE A 262 8.10 13.67 7.87
C PHE A 262 7.59 13.46 9.30
N ASP A 263 7.74 14.47 10.16
CA ASP A 263 7.27 14.40 11.55
C ASP A 263 5.76 14.20 11.62
N ALA A 264 5.00 14.96 10.83
CA ALA A 264 3.55 14.81 10.76
C ALA A 264 3.16 13.39 10.31
N PHE A 265 3.90 12.83 9.36
CA PHE A 265 3.67 11.47 8.87
C PHE A 265 3.97 10.41 9.96
N ILE A 266 5.07 10.56 10.69
CA ILE A 266 5.45 9.69 11.81
C ILE A 266 4.40 9.73 12.93
N ILE A 267 3.95 10.93 13.31
CA ILE A 267 2.96 11.12 14.38
C ILE A 267 1.62 10.49 13.97
N ALA A 268 1.18 10.73 12.73
CA ALA A 268 -0.05 10.14 12.20
C ALA A 268 0.00 8.60 12.20
N GLN A 269 1.12 8.02 11.77
CA GLN A 269 1.30 6.56 11.77
C GLN A 269 1.35 5.98 13.19
N ALA A 270 2.05 6.63 14.11
CA ALA A 270 2.09 6.23 15.51
C ALA A 270 0.69 6.24 16.12
N PHE A 271 -0.09 7.31 15.89
CA PHE A 271 -1.49 7.39 16.31
C PHE A 271 -2.32 6.24 15.76
N TYR A 272 -2.22 5.95 14.45
CA TYR A 272 -2.93 4.83 13.81
C TYR A 272 -2.58 3.48 14.44
N ILE A 273 -1.29 3.24 14.71
CA ILE A 273 -0.81 2.00 15.32
C ILE A 273 -1.41 1.84 16.72
N ILE A 274 -1.34 2.88 17.56
CA ILE A 274 -1.82 2.85 18.94
C ILE A 274 -3.31 2.51 19.00
N ILE A 275 -4.15 3.24 18.24
CA ILE A 275 -5.61 3.02 18.27
C ILE A 275 -5.98 1.60 17.80
N ASN A 276 -5.27 1.06 16.81
CA ASN A 276 -5.53 -0.28 16.30
C ASN A 276 -5.02 -1.39 17.22
N ILE A 277 -3.87 -1.21 17.89
CA ILE A 277 -3.38 -2.19 18.88
C ILE A 277 -4.39 -2.32 20.03
N VAL A 278 -4.92 -1.20 20.53
CA VAL A 278 -5.94 -1.20 21.59
C VAL A 278 -7.20 -1.95 21.11
N PHE A 279 -7.65 -1.71 19.88
CA PHE A 279 -8.78 -2.42 19.30
C PHE A 279 -8.54 -3.93 19.16
N ILE A 280 -7.39 -4.32 18.58
CA ILE A 280 -7.04 -5.72 18.32
C ILE A 280 -6.93 -6.50 19.63
N THR A 281 -6.24 -5.94 20.63
CA THR A 281 -6.08 -6.59 21.94
C THR A 281 -7.43 -6.81 22.64
N LYS A 282 -8.34 -5.83 22.59
CA LYS A 282 -9.71 -5.98 23.08
C LYS A 282 -10.45 -7.09 22.32
N LYS A 283 -10.40 -7.09 21.00
CA LYS A 283 -11.12 -8.08 20.17
C LYS A 283 -10.60 -9.51 20.37
N VAL A 284 -9.29 -9.69 20.49
CA VAL A 284 -8.68 -11.00 20.77
C VAL A 284 -9.08 -11.50 22.16
N ARG A 285 -9.26 -10.61 23.15
CA ARG A 285 -9.76 -10.99 24.48
C ARG A 285 -11.22 -11.44 24.44
N GLU A 286 -12.07 -10.77 23.67
CA GLU A 286 -13.47 -11.18 23.47
C GLU A 286 -13.56 -12.58 22.87
N LEU A 287 -12.78 -12.86 21.81
CA LEU A 287 -12.74 -14.18 21.19
C LEU A 287 -12.30 -15.28 22.18
N ARG A 288 -11.45 -14.95 23.17
CA ARG A 288 -11.03 -15.92 24.20
C ARG A 288 -12.17 -16.35 25.14
N HIS A 289 -13.23 -15.56 25.25
CA HIS A 289 -14.37 -15.89 26.11
C HIS A 289 -15.46 -16.70 25.38
N GLU A 290 -15.40 -16.77 24.05
CA GLU A 290 -16.35 -17.54 23.23
C GLU A 290 -15.89 -19.00 22.98
N PHE A 291 -14.63 -19.34 23.31
CA PHE A 291 -14.03 -20.68 23.23
C PHE A 291 -13.65 -21.20 24.61
#